data_AF-A0A2D1SNE8-F1
#
_entry.id   AF-A0A2D1SNE8-F1
#
_cell.length_a   1.000
_cell.length_b   1.000
_cell.length_c   1.000
_cell.angle_alpha   90.00
_cell.angle_beta   90.00
_cell.angle_gamma   90.00
#
_symmetry.space_group_name_H-M   'P 1'
#
loop_
_entity.id
_entity.type
_entity.pdbx_description
1 polymer ?
#
loop_
_entity_poly.entity_id
_entity_poly.type
_entity_poly.pdbx_seq_one_letter_code
_entity_poly.pdbx_strand_id
1 'polypeptide(L)' 'MIQNFTYLAFLCGISMLLIVGGVLLTNLPLPFQIMMIIFGLIGGIICFITLIRLLVKHNQDPNEK' A
#
# COMPACT_ATOMS: atom_id res chain seq x y z
N MET A 1 -6.03 -3.23 18.42
CA MET A 1 -6.28 -3.83 17.09
C MET A 1 -6.40 -2.77 15.98
N ILE A 2 -7.10 -1.65 16.21
CA ILE A 2 -7.37 -0.56 15.24
C ILE A 2 -6.11 0.17 14.70
N GLN A 3 -5.06 0.39 15.50
CA GLN A 3 -3.84 1.08 15.02
C GLN A 3 -3.14 0.36 13.87
N ASN A 4 -3.19 -0.98 13.81
CA ASN A 4 -2.57 -1.75 12.73
C ASN A 4 -3.32 -1.57 11.40
N PHE A 5 -4.65 -1.41 11.48
CA PHE A 5 -5.49 -1.18 10.32
C PHE A 5 -5.35 0.25 9.79
N THR A 6 -5.26 1.24 10.69
CA THR A 6 -4.97 2.64 10.33
C THR A 6 -3.60 2.77 9.66
N TYR A 7 -2.55 2.14 10.21
CA TYR A 7 -1.23 2.13 9.57
C TYR A 7 -1.28 1.53 8.16
N LEU A 8 -2.08 0.47 7.98
CA LEU A 8 -2.24 -0.20 6.70
C LEU A 8 -2.91 0.70 5.65
N ALA A 9 -4.03 1.31 6.01
CA ALA A 9 -4.76 2.22 5.15
C ALA A 9 -3.89 3.44 4.78
N PHE A 10 -3.10 3.94 5.73
CA PHE A 10 -2.19 5.07 5.50
C PHE A 10 -1.05 4.71 4.54
N LEU A 11 -0.43 3.54 4.71
CA LEU A 11 0.61 3.04 3.81
C LEU A 11 0.08 2.77 2.39
N CYS A 12 -1.14 2.24 2.30
CA CYS A 12 -1.82 2.01 1.01
C CYS A 12 -2.13 3.34 0.31
N GLY A 13 -2.66 4.31 1.07
CA GLY A 13 -2.93 5.65 0.59
C GLY A 13 -1.66 6.34 0.08
N ILE A 14 -0.56 6.27 0.83
CA ILE A 14 0.74 6.80 0.41
C ILE A 14 1.25 6.11 -0.86
N SER A 15 1.13 4.78 -0.99
CA SER A 15 1.53 4.05 -2.21
C SER A 15 0.71 4.48 -3.42
N MET A 16 -0.61 4.56 -3.30
CA MET A 16 -1.50 5.06 -4.36
C MET A 16 -1.12 6.49 -4.75
N LEU A 17 -0.84 7.36 -3.78
CA LEU A 17 -0.47 8.75 -4.01
C LEU A 17 0.90 8.88 -4.70
N LEU A 18 1.86 8.01 -4.36
CA LEU A 18 3.16 7.91 -5.05
C LEU A 18 3.02 7.41 -6.49
N ILE A 19 2.17 6.41 -6.75
CA ILE A 19 1.93 5.89 -8.11
C ILE A 19 1.20 6.95 -8.95
N VAL A 20 0.10 7.50 -8.46
CA VAL A 20 -0.67 8.55 -9.16
C VAL A 20 0.18 9.80 -9.35
N GLY A 21 0.93 10.21 -8.32
CA GLY A 21 1.87 11.32 -8.40
C GLY A 21 2.96 11.09 -9.44
N GLY A 22 3.57 9.90 -9.46
CA GLY A 22 4.54 9.52 -10.48
C GLY A 22 3.97 9.52 -11.90
N VAL A 23 2.72 9.11 -12.08
CA VAL A 23 2.04 9.16 -13.39
C VAL A 23 1.66 10.59 -13.78
N LEU A 24 1.23 11.43 -12.83
CA LEU A 24 0.83 12.82 -13.12
C LEU A 24 2.03 13.73 -13.37
N LEU A 25 3.16 13.50 -12.69
CA LEU A 25 4.44 14.21 -12.90
C LEU A 25 5.19 13.70 -14.15
N THR A 26 4.48 13.59 -15.28
CA THR A 26 5.05 13.21 -16.59
C THR A 26 6.06 14.22 -17.15
N ASN A 27 6.19 15.39 -16.55
CA ASN A 27 7.22 16.39 -16.88
C ASN A 27 8.56 16.16 -16.16
N LEU A 28 8.69 15.15 -15.28
CA LEU A 28 9.97 14.77 -14.69
C LEU A 28 10.76 13.83 -15.63
N PRO A 29 12.10 13.85 -15.57
CA PRO A 29 12.92 12.94 -16.35
C PRO A 29 12.52 11.49 -16.08
N LEU A 30 12.27 10.73 -17.16
CA LEU A 30 11.93 9.31 -17.20
C LEU A 30 12.57 8.43 -16.09
N PRO A 31 13.87 8.53 -15.77
CA PRO A 31 14.47 7.71 -14.71
C PRO A 31 13.85 7.95 -13.32
N PHE A 32 13.51 9.19 -12.97
CA PHE A 32 12.89 9.52 -11.69
C PHE A 32 11.46 8.97 -11.61
N GLN A 33 10.73 9.02 -12.72
CA GLN A 33 9.37 8.51 -12.81
C GLN A 33 9.34 6.99 -12.56
N ILE A 34 10.27 6.26 -13.19
CA ILE A 34 10.39 4.80 -13.02
C ILE A 34 10.71 4.45 -11.57
N MET A 35 11.65 5.16 -10.93
CA MET A 35 11.98 4.94 -9.52
C MET A 35 10.77 5.18 -8.60
N MET A 36 10.02 6.26 -8.80
CA MET A 36 8.80 6.55 -8.03
C MET A 36 7.75 5.45 -8.15
N ILE A 37 7.52 4.97 -9.37
CA ILE A 37 6.56 3.89 -9.65
C ILE A 37 7.02 2.59 -9.00
N ILE A 38 8.31 2.23 -9.09
CA ILE A 38 8.85 1.01 -8.46
C ILE A 38 8.69 1.07 -6.94
N PHE A 39 9.02 2.19 -6.31
CA PHE A 39 8.82 2.35 -4.86
C PHE A 39 7.34 2.27 -4.47
N GLY A 40 6.44 2.88 -5.24
CA GLY A 40 5.00 2.76 -5.04
C GLY A 40 4.48 1.33 -5.21
N LEU A 41 4.99 0.59 -6.18
CA LEU A 41 4.67 -0.83 -6.42
C LEU A 41 5.14 -1.73 -5.27
N ILE A 42 6.37 -1.56 -4.81
CA ILE A 42 6.91 -2.32 -3.67
C ILE A 42 6.09 -2.05 -2.42
N GLY A 43 5.76 -0.77 -2.15
CA GLY A 43 4.88 -0.39 -1.05
C GLY A 43 3.48 -1.01 -1.15
N GLY A 44 2.90 -1.01 -2.36
CA GLY A 44 1.62 -1.66 -2.65
C GLY A 44 1.64 -3.17 -2.40
N ILE A 45 2.70 -3.87 -2.81
CA ILE A 45 2.85 -5.33 -2.58
C ILE A 45 2.92 -5.65 -1.08
N ILE A 46 3.73 -4.92 -0.31
CA ILE A 46 3.83 -5.12 1.15
C ILE A 46 2.49 -4.86 1.83
N CYS A 47 1.77 -3.83 1.37
CA CYS A 47 0.43 -3.52 1.86
C CYS A 47 -0.55 -4.68 1.58
N PHE A 48 -0.52 -5.22 0.35
CA PHE A 48 -1.38 -6.34 -0.05
C PHE A 48 -1.12 -7.61 0.77
N ILE A 49 0.16 -7.97 0.98
CA ILE A 49 0.55 -9.13 1.81
C ILE A 49 0.03 -8.98 3.24
N THR A 50 0.18 -7.79 3.81
CA THR A 50 -0.27 -7.52 5.18
C THR A 50 -1.79 -7.51 5.29
N LEU A 51 -2.49 -7.01 4.27
CA LEU A 51 -3.95 -7.04 4.21
C LEU A 51 -4.47 -8.49 4.16
N ILE A 52 -3.85 -9.35 3.35
CA ILE A 52 -4.16 -10.79 3.32
C ILE A 52 -3.88 -11.42 4.69
N ARG A 53 -2.74 -11.14 5.32
CA ARG A 53 -2.40 -11.66 6.66
C ARG A 53 -3.45 -11.25 7.69
N LEU A 54 -3.92 -10.01 7.63
CA LEU A 54 -4.91 -9.47 8.56
C LEU A 54 -6.28 -10.10 8.28
N LEU A 55 -6.68 -10.23 7.02
CA LEU A 55 -7.93 -10.88 6.61
C LEU A 55 -7.96 -12.36 7.03
N VAL A 56 -6.87 -13.10 6.81
CA VAL A 56 -6.73 -14.50 7.23
C VAL A 56 -6.81 -14.62 8.75
N LYS A 57 -6.12 -13.74 9.49
CA LYS A 57 -6.18 -13.73 10.95
C LYS A 57 -7.60 -13.43 11.46
N HIS A 58 -8.30 -12.49 10.84
CA HIS A 58 -9.68 -12.14 11.21
C HIS A 58 -10.70 -13.23 10.86
N ASN A 59 -10.43 -14.06 9.83
CA ASN A 59 -11.28 -15.21 9.49
C ASN A 59 -10.94 -16.47 10.30
N GLN A 60 -9.69 -16.62 10.78
CA GLN A 60 -9.30 -17.70 11.68
C GLN A 60 -9.74 -17.49 13.13
N ASP A 61 -10.17 -16.27 13.50
CA ASP A 61 -10.89 -15.97 14.73
C ASP A 61 -12.41 -15.84 14.45
N PRO A 62 -13.16 -16.94 14.21
CA PRO A 62 -14.63 -16.91 14.14
C PRO A 62 -15.29 -16.80 15.52
N ASN A 63 -14.60 -16.26 16.54
CA ASN A 63 -15.05 -16.23 17.93
C ASN A 63 -14.98 -14.85 18.59
N GLU A 64 -15.00 -13.77 17.82
CA GLU A 64 -15.40 -12.47 18.35
C GLU A 64 -16.82 -12.18 17.85
N LYS A 65 -17.79 -12.57 18.68
CA LYS A 65 -19.20 -12.17 18.58
C LYS A 65 -19.34 -10.66 18.66
#